data_AF-A0A6C0J4X6-F1
#
_entry.id   AF-A0A6C0J4X6-F1
#
_cell.length_a   1.000
_cell.length_b   1.000
_cell.length_c   1.000
_cell.angle_alpha   90.00
_cell.angle_beta   90.00
_cell.angle_gamma   90.00
#
_symmetry.space_group_name_H-M   'P 1'
#
loop_
_entity.id
_entity.type
_entity.pdbx_description
1 polymer ?
#
loop_
_entity_poly.entity_id
_entity_poly.type
_entity_poly.pdbx_seq_one_letter_code
_entity_poly.pdbx_strand_id
1 'polypeptide(L)'
;MGTATSGYMQRRIIKLTEDMKIQQDSSVRDVSGKIYQISYGDNGFDPTATVKVNGKQQMCDISRICDKLNMKHELSLKKSKK
;
A
#
# COMPACT_ATOMS: atom_id res chain seq x y z
N MET A 1 -23.27 -0.72 23.85
CA MET A 1 -23.69 0.28 22.85
C MET A 1 -22.48 0.67 22.02
N GLY A 2 -22.39 0.28 20.76
CA GLY A 2 -21.24 0.65 19.93
C GLY A 2 -21.40 0.30 18.46
N THR A 3 -22.16 -0.75 18.15
CA THR A 3 -22.45 -1.21 16.79
C THR A 3 -23.34 -0.26 16.00
N ALA A 4 -24.41 0.26 16.60
CA ALA A 4 -25.32 1.19 15.93
C ALA A 4 -24.63 2.50 15.51
N THR A 5 -23.82 3.08 16.41
CA THR A 5 -23.10 4.33 16.16
C THR A 5 -21.94 4.14 15.17
N SER A 6 -21.13 3.08 15.33
CA SER A 6 -20.04 2.77 14.40
C SER A 6 -20.56 2.45 13.00
N GLY A 7 -21.66 1.69 12.88
CA GLY A 7 -22.29 1.39 11.59
C GLY A 7 -22.86 2.62 10.90
N TYR A 8 -23.50 3.53 11.64
CA TYR A 8 -24.00 4.78 11.06
C TYR A 8 -22.86 5.67 10.56
N MET A 9 -21.75 5.79 11.31
CA MET A 9 -20.56 6.50 10.84
C MET A 9 -19.96 5.86 9.59
N GLN A 10 -19.81 4.53 9.58
CA GLN A 10 -19.29 3.82 8.42
C GLN A 10 -20.15 4.07 7.17
N ARG A 11 -21.47 3.99 7.27
CA ARG A 11 -22.38 4.25 6.15
C ARG A 11 -22.27 5.69 5.63
N ARG A 12 -22.15 6.67 6.53
CA ARG A 12 -21.95 8.06 6.13
C ARG A 12 -20.66 8.25 5.37
N ILE A 13 -19.56 7.66 5.84
CA ILE A 13 -18.26 7.73 5.16
C ILE A 13 -18.37 7.09 3.78
N ILE A 14 -18.92 5.87 3.68
CA ILE A 14 -19.10 5.16 2.40
C ILE A 14 -19.87 6.02 1.40
N LYS A 15 -21.01 6.61 1.83
CA LYS A 15 -21.84 7.44 0.95
C LYS A 15 -21.19 8.76 0.53
N LEU A 16 -20.25 9.29 1.29
CA LEU A 16 -19.50 10.49 0.90
C LEU A 16 -18.35 10.16 -0.06
N THR A 17 -17.81 8.95 -0.02
CA THR A 17 -16.62 8.56 -0.78
C THR A 17 -16.91 7.65 -1.97
N GLU A 18 -18.18 7.31 -2.24
CA GLU A 18 -18.55 6.32 -3.26
C GLU A 18 -18.20 6.75 -4.69
N ASP A 19 -18.17 8.05 -4.95
CA ASP A 19 -17.88 8.61 -6.27
C ASP A 19 -16.37 8.83 -6.53
N MET A 20 -15.52 8.66 -5.52
CA MET A 20 -14.07 8.87 -5.67
C MET A 20 -13.40 7.67 -6.33
N LYS A 21 -12.60 7.93 -7.36
CA LYS A 21 -11.80 6.91 -8.06
C LYS A 21 -10.38 7.37 -8.34
N ILE A 22 -9.48 6.40 -8.49
CA ILE A 22 -8.12 6.64 -8.99
C ILE A 22 -8.19 6.69 -10.52
N GLN A 23 -7.67 7.77 -11.10
CA GLN A 23 -7.57 7.94 -12.55
C GLN A 23 -6.23 7.38 -13.06
N GLN A 24 -6.08 7.27 -14.39
CA GLN A 24 -4.88 6.70 -15.03
C GLN A 24 -3.58 7.45 -14.71
N ASP A 25 -3.66 8.70 -14.28
CA ASP A 25 -2.53 9.53 -13.87
C ASP A 25 -2.21 9.41 -12.37
N SER A 26 -2.75 8.40 -11.69
CA SER A 26 -2.61 8.17 -10.23
C SER A 26 -3.23 9.23 -9.33
N SER A 27 -3.98 10.19 -9.88
CA SER A 27 -4.74 11.17 -9.10
C SER A 27 -6.08 10.61 -8.63
N VAL A 28 -6.58 11.09 -7.49
CA VAL A 28 -7.91 10.72 -6.96
C VAL A 28 -8.90 11.81 -7.34
N ARG A 29 -9.91 11.45 -8.13
CA ARG A 29 -10.91 12.36 -8.68
C ARG A 29 -12.33 11.88 -8.44
N ASP A 30 -13.24 12.85 -8.33
CA ASP A 30 -14.68 12.62 -8.36
C ASP A 30 -15.18 12.34 -9.80
N VAL A 31 -16.42 11.88 -9.94
CA VAL A 31 -17.15 11.78 -11.21
C VAL A 31 -17.22 13.12 -11.93
N SER A 32 -17.34 14.22 -11.18
CA SER A 32 -17.33 15.60 -11.73
C SER A 32 -15.94 16.10 -12.15
N GLY A 33 -14.87 15.30 -11.98
CA GLY A 33 -13.50 15.66 -12.35
C GLY A 33 -12.75 16.50 -11.33
N LYS A 34 -13.36 16.80 -10.16
CA LYS A 34 -12.69 17.48 -9.05
C LYS A 34 -11.58 16.60 -8.48
N ILE A 35 -10.38 17.16 -8.32
CA ILE A 35 -9.21 16.46 -7.78
C ILE A 35 -9.19 16.60 -6.26
N TYR A 36 -9.15 15.47 -5.55
CA TYR A 36 -8.99 15.41 -4.09
C TYR A 36 -7.53 15.16 -3.68
N GLN A 37 -6.81 14.32 -4.44
CA GLN A 37 -5.39 14.04 -4.24
C GLN A 37 -4.67 14.03 -5.59
N ILE A 38 -3.50 14.64 -5.65
CA ILE A 38 -2.66 14.65 -6.87
C ILE A 38 -2.03 13.27 -7.09
N SER A 39 -1.65 12.59 -6.01
CA SER A 39 -1.13 11.21 -6.01
C SER A 39 -1.84 10.42 -4.90
N TYR A 40 -2.33 9.24 -5.21
CA TYR A 40 -3.01 8.37 -4.25
C TYR A 40 -2.13 8.07 -3.03
N GLY A 41 -2.57 8.50 -1.84
CA GLY A 41 -1.81 8.24 -0.62
C GLY A 41 -0.42 8.88 -0.56
N ASP A 42 -0.18 9.96 -1.33
CA ASP A 42 1.08 10.72 -1.46
C ASP A 42 2.21 9.99 -2.21
N ASN A 43 2.14 8.66 -2.29
CA ASN A 43 3.18 7.82 -2.91
C ASN A 43 2.65 6.92 -4.04
N GLY A 44 1.35 6.89 -4.29
CA GLY A 44 0.73 6.16 -5.40
C GLY A 44 0.72 4.64 -5.21
N PHE A 45 1.07 4.15 -4.02
CA PHE A 45 1.19 2.71 -3.76
C PHE A 45 -0.10 2.10 -3.28
N ASP A 46 -0.40 0.91 -3.78
CA ASP A 46 -1.52 0.10 -3.27
C ASP A 46 -1.19 -0.41 -1.85
N PRO A 47 -1.95 -0.02 -0.81
CA PRO A 47 -1.70 -0.46 0.56
C PRO A 47 -1.77 -1.98 0.73
N THR A 48 -2.46 -2.71 -0.15
CA THR A 48 -2.52 -4.18 -0.12
C THR A 48 -1.27 -4.86 -0.69
N ALA A 49 -0.51 -4.15 -1.53
CA ALA A 49 0.74 -4.63 -2.14
C ALA A 49 2.01 -4.15 -1.41
N THR A 50 1.86 -3.35 -0.34
CA THR A 50 2.99 -2.83 0.45
C THR A 50 3.31 -3.70 1.67
N VAL A 51 4.55 -3.61 2.15
CA VAL A 51 5.01 -4.30 3.35
C VAL A 51 5.14 -3.30 4.49
N LYS A 52 4.68 -3.67 5.69
CA LYS A 52 4.90 -2.86 6.89
C LYS A 52 6.30 -3.12 7.43
N VAL A 53 7.16 -2.12 7.36
CA VAL A 53 8.52 -2.15 7.93
C VAL A 53 8.60 -1.06 8.98
N ASN A 54 8.89 -1.44 10.24
CA ASN A 54 8.96 -0.53 11.39
C ASN A 54 7.69 0.32 11.60
N GLY A 55 6.52 -0.28 11.36
CA GLY A 55 5.22 0.40 11.50
C GLY A 55 4.85 1.35 10.37
N LYS A 56 5.72 1.55 9.37
CA LYS A 56 5.44 2.35 8.16
C LYS A 56 5.17 1.43 6.97
N GLN A 57 4.18 1.79 6.15
CA GLN A 57 3.98 1.16 4.85
C GLN A 57 5.15 1.52 3.93
N GLN A 58 5.84 0.52 3.39
CA GLN A 58 6.93 0.69 2.43
C GLN A 58 6.69 -0.23 1.23
N MET A 59 7.23 0.13 0.06
CA MET A 59 7.10 -0.72 -1.13
C MET A 59 7.78 -2.08 -0.95
N CYS A 60 8.92 -2.10 -0.26
CA CYS A 60 9.70 -3.30 -0.05
C CYS A 60 10.51 -3.24 1.25
N ASP A 61 10.77 -4.41 1.81
CA ASP A 61 11.69 -4.58 2.94
C ASP A 61 13.10 -4.86 2.40
N ILE A 62 13.93 -3.83 2.40
CA ILE A 62 15.29 -3.87 1.86
C ILE A 62 16.16 -4.86 2.64
N SER A 63 16.02 -4.91 3.97
CA SER A 63 16.80 -5.81 4.82
C SER A 63 16.52 -7.26 4.45
N ARG A 64 15.24 -7.62 4.34
CA ARG A 64 14.82 -8.97 3.92
C ARG A 64 15.33 -9.33 2.53
N ILE A 65 15.36 -8.38 1.59
CA ILE A 65 15.91 -8.61 0.25
C ILE A 65 17.42 -8.83 0.31
N CYS A 66 18.15 -8.03 1.08
CA CYS A 66 19.59 -8.14 1.27
C CYS A 66 19.96 -9.50 1.89
N ASP A 67 19.27 -9.92 2.95
CA ASP A 67 19.50 -11.20 3.61
C ASP A 67 19.28 -12.37 2.65
N LYS A 68 18.23 -12.30 1.83
CA LYS A 68 17.93 -13.32 0.82
C LYS A 68 19.02 -13.39 -0.26
N LEU A 69 19.55 -12.25 -0.68
CA LEU A 69 20.65 -12.19 -1.64
C LEU A 69 21.94 -12.78 -1.05
N ASN A 70 22.25 -12.43 0.20
CA ASN A 70 23.44 -12.91 0.90
C ASN A 70 23.40 -14.43 1.07
N MET A 71 22.28 -15.00 1.54
CA MET A 71 22.14 -16.46 1.66
C MET A 71 22.33 -17.18 0.32
N LYS A 72 21.76 -16.64 -0.76
CA LYS A 72 21.91 -17.22 -2.11
C LYS A 72 23.38 -17.19 -2.56
N HIS A 73 24.09 -16.11 -2.26
CA HIS A 73 25.51 -15.98 -2.57
C HIS A 73 26.37 -17.01 -1.80
N GLU A 74 26.15 -17.14 -0.49
CA GLU A 74 26.87 -18.10 0.35
C GLU A 74 26.65 -19.56 -0.10
N LEU A 75 25.43 -19.92 -0.47
CA LEU A 75 25.10 -21.25 -0.99
C LEU A 75 25.80 -21.54 -2.32
N SER A 76 25.92 -20.53 -3.19
CA SER A 76 26.65 -20.64 -4.45
C SER A 76 28.14 -20.90 -4.24
N LEU A 77 28.78 -20.19 -3.29
CA LEU A 77 30.19 -20.39 -2.96
C LEU A 77 30.48 -21.79 -2.41
N LYS A 78 29.59 -22.33 -1.57
CA LYS A 78 29.72 -23.70 -1.05
C LYS A 78 29.59 -24.76 -2.14
N LYS A 79 28.78 -24.51 -3.17
CA LYS A 79 28.61 -25.42 -4.32
C LYS A 79 29.83 -25.46 -5.24
N SER A 80 30.56 -24.34 -5.36
CA SER A 80 31.80 -24.25 -6.16
C SER A 80 33.01 -24.88 -5.48
N LYS A 81 33.00 -25.00 -4.15
CA LYS A 81 34.09 -25.61 -3.35
C LYS A 81 33.96 -27.12 -3.17
N LYS A 82 32.93 -27.74 -3.76
CA LYS A 82 32.65 -29.17 -3.71
C LYS A 82 32.78 -29.75 -5.10
#